data_AF-A0A532DPG2-F1
#
_entry.id   AF-A0A532DPG2-F1
#
_cell.length_a   1.000
_cell.length_b   1.000
_cell.length_c   1.000
_cell.angle_alpha   90.00
_cell.angle_beta   90.00
_cell.angle_gamma   90.00
#
_symmetry.space_group_name_H-M   'P 1'
#
loop_
_entity.id
_entity.type
_entity.pdbx_description
1 polymer ?
#
loop_
_entity_poly.entity_id
_entity_poly.type
_entity_poly.pdbx_seq_one_letter_code
_entity_poly.pdbx_strand_id
1 'polypeptide(L)'
;MIRKRGQSVVAERGSFLTPSSPLLDNHFDEILETIEEIRGLAALLKSRSPGDEEREEYEGRLYVALTHLDHHVKPAIKEWDRVVDRMPDE
;
A
#
# COMPACT_ATOMS: atom_id res chain seq x y z
N MET A 1 20.38 -52.18 17.16
CA MET A 1 20.84 -51.13 16.23
C MET A 1 19.62 -50.59 15.51
N ILE A 2 19.18 -49.37 15.86
CA ILE A 2 17.86 -48.83 15.51
C ILE A 2 17.92 -48.21 14.10
N ARG A 3 16.98 -48.61 13.23
CA ARG A 3 16.82 -48.09 11.86
C ARG A 3 16.48 -46.59 11.91
N LYS A 4 17.36 -45.73 11.39
CA LYS A 4 17.05 -44.32 11.11
C LYS A 4 15.98 -44.27 10.03
N ARG A 5 14.73 -44.02 10.43
CA ARG A 5 13.66 -43.60 9.52
C ARG A 5 14.10 -42.28 8.89
N GLY A 6 14.21 -42.27 7.56
CA GLY A 6 14.35 -41.04 6.81
C GLY A 6 13.18 -40.12 7.18
N GLN A 7 13.50 -38.95 7.71
CA GLN A 7 12.59 -37.83 7.68
C GLN A 7 12.39 -37.51 6.20
N SER A 8 11.30 -38.01 5.64
CA SER A 8 10.70 -37.42 4.46
C SER A 8 10.41 -35.97 4.84
N VAL A 9 11.24 -35.05 4.36
CA VAL A 9 10.91 -33.63 4.30
C VAL A 9 9.64 -33.59 3.46
N VAL A 10 8.50 -33.51 4.15
CA VAL A 10 7.22 -33.25 3.53
C VAL A 10 7.41 -31.89 2.89
N ALA A 11 7.57 -31.89 1.56
CA ALA A 11 7.56 -30.69 0.78
C ALA A 11 6.32 -29.89 1.20
N GLU A 12 6.54 -28.68 1.70
CA GLU A 12 5.51 -27.67 1.94
C GLU A 12 4.86 -27.28 0.60
N ARG A 13 4.14 -28.23 0.00
CA ARG A 13 3.20 -27.99 -1.08
C ARG A 13 1.95 -27.45 -0.43
N GLY A 14 1.97 -26.15 -0.18
CA GLY A 14 0.90 -25.44 0.49
C GLY A 14 1.41 -24.19 1.20
N SER A 15 2.41 -23.51 0.63
CA SER A 15 2.59 -22.10 0.97
C SER A 15 1.32 -21.41 0.49
N PHE A 16 0.44 -21.06 1.42
CA PHE A 16 -0.56 -20.04 1.18
C PHE A 16 0.22 -18.79 0.77
N LEU A 17 0.42 -18.60 -0.53
CA LEU A 17 1.06 -17.42 -1.06
C LEU A 17 0.09 -16.27 -0.80
N THR A 18 0.27 -15.62 0.33
CA THR A 18 -0.42 -14.37 0.64
C THR A 18 -0.12 -13.43 -0.51
N PRO A 19 -1.12 -12.78 -1.13
CA PRO A 19 -0.93 -11.92 -2.29
C PRO A 19 -0.36 -10.56 -1.86
N SER A 20 0.78 -10.61 -1.17
CA SER A 20 1.45 -9.42 -0.66
C SER A 20 2.96 -9.61 -0.55
N SER A 21 3.64 -8.49 -0.46
CA SER A 21 5.04 -8.37 -0.06
C SER A 21 5.15 -7.24 0.97
N PRO A 22 6.17 -7.25 1.86
CA PRO A 22 6.36 -6.15 2.81
C PRO A 22 6.46 -4.77 2.14
N LEU A 23 6.98 -4.72 0.90
CA LEU A 23 7.04 -3.47 0.14
C LEU A 23 5.65 -3.02 -0.32
N LEU A 24 4.81 -3.97 -0.77
CA LEU A 24 3.43 -3.69 -1.16
C LEU A 24 2.59 -3.27 0.05
N ASP A 25 2.73 -3.97 1.17
CA ASP A 25 2.07 -3.63 2.44
C ASP A 25 2.41 -2.20 2.87
N ASN A 26 3.70 -1.83 2.86
CA ASN A 26 4.13 -0.46 3.17
C ASN A 26 3.49 0.57 2.22
N HIS A 27 3.43 0.29 0.92
CA HIS A 27 2.77 1.22 0.00
C HIS A 27 1.27 1.34 0.26
N PHE A 28 0.59 0.26 0.66
CA PHE A 28 -0.81 0.33 1.04
C PHE A 28 -1.04 1.15 2.31
N ASP A 29 -0.20 1.00 3.32
CA ASP A 29 -0.29 1.80 4.55
C ASP A 29 -0.15 3.29 4.25
N GLU A 30 0.87 3.69 3.47
CA GLU A 30 1.09 5.08 3.05
C GLU A 30 -0.06 5.62 2.20
N ILE A 31 -0.63 4.81 1.30
CA ILE A 31 -1.80 5.19 0.50
C ILE A 31 -3.02 5.45 1.39
N LEU A 32 -3.26 4.58 2.37
CA LEU A 32 -4.40 4.71 3.28
C LEU A 32 -4.28 5.98 4.12
N GLU A 33 -3.12 6.22 4.72
CA GLU A 33 -2.84 7.44 5.49
C GLU A 33 -3.03 8.70 4.63
N THR A 34 -2.47 8.71 3.41
CA THR A 34 -2.57 9.84 2.50
C THR A 34 -4.03 10.11 2.07
N ILE A 35 -4.83 9.06 1.82
CA ILE A 35 -6.25 9.20 1.49
C ILE A 35 -7.03 9.84 2.64
N GLU A 36 -6.73 9.47 3.89
CA GLU A 36 -7.36 10.07 5.06
C GLU A 36 -6.99 11.55 5.21
N GLU A 37 -5.73 11.91 4.98
CA GLU A 37 -5.29 13.31 4.95
C GLU A 37 -6.02 14.10 3.87
N ILE A 38 -6.06 13.61 2.62
CA ILE A 38 -6.77 14.24 1.50
C ILE A 38 -8.24 14.45 1.85
N ARG A 39 -8.89 13.45 2.45
CA ARG A 39 -10.30 13.56 2.88
C ARG A 39 -10.49 14.66 3.91
N GLY A 40 -9.59 14.76 4.89
CA GLY A 40 -9.61 15.81 5.91
C GLY A 40 -9.41 17.20 5.32
N LEU A 41 -8.39 17.39 4.49
CA LEU A 41 -8.09 18.65 3.82
C LEU A 41 -9.24 19.10 2.90
N ALA A 42 -9.82 18.17 2.13
CA ALA A 42 -10.96 18.48 1.27
C ALA A 42 -12.19 18.90 2.08
N ALA A 43 -12.45 18.30 3.25
CA ALA A 43 -13.53 18.70 4.13
C ALA A 43 -13.29 20.11 4.71
N LEU A 44 -12.06 20.40 5.15
CA LEU A 44 -11.67 21.73 5.63
C LEU A 44 -11.89 22.79 4.54
N LEU A 45 -11.35 22.56 3.34
CA LEU A 45 -11.46 23.50 2.22
C LEU A 45 -12.90 23.78 1.78
N LYS A 46 -13.80 22.79 1.88
CA LYS A 46 -15.24 22.96 1.60
C LYS A 46 -15.94 23.83 2.63
N SER A 47 -15.47 23.84 3.88
CA SER A 47 -16.05 24.65 4.95
C SER A 47 -15.56 26.11 4.97
N ARG A 48 -14.53 26.42 4.16
CA ARG A 48 -13.81 27.69 4.16
C ARG A 48 -14.29 28.60 3.04
N SER A 49 -14.38 29.90 3.34
CA SER A 49 -14.72 30.91 2.33
C SER A 49 -13.55 31.15 1.36
N PRO A 50 -13.79 31.59 0.12
CA PRO A 50 -12.72 31.88 -0.84
C PRO A 50 -11.76 32.99 -0.41
N GLY A 51 -12.14 33.86 0.53
CA GLY A 51 -11.29 34.94 1.06
C GLY A 51 -10.62 34.60 2.39
N ASP A 52 -10.69 33.35 2.85
CA ASP A 52 -10.02 32.91 4.07
C ASP A 52 -8.51 32.80 3.83
N GLU A 53 -7.71 33.51 4.63
CA GLU A 53 -6.25 33.55 4.51
C GLU A 53 -5.61 32.18 4.72
N GLU A 54 -6.22 31.29 5.51
CA GLU A 54 -5.70 29.93 5.73
C GLU A 54 -6.01 28.99 4.54
N ARG A 55 -6.89 29.40 3.61
CA ARG A 55 -7.32 28.55 2.50
C ARG A 55 -6.14 28.17 1.61
N GLU A 56 -5.26 29.12 1.29
CA GLU A 56 -4.09 28.89 0.43
C GLU A 56 -3.16 27.83 1.03
N GLU A 57 -2.97 27.86 2.36
CA GLU A 57 -2.17 26.85 3.06
C GLU A 57 -2.77 25.45 2.91
N TYR A 58 -4.08 25.31 3.14
CA TYR A 58 -4.77 24.02 3.00
C TYR A 58 -4.79 23.52 1.54
N GLU A 59 -4.87 24.42 0.56
CA GLU A 59 -4.76 24.07 -0.87
C GLU A 59 -3.34 23.56 -1.20
N GLY A 60 -2.30 24.23 -0.68
CA GLY A 60 -0.92 23.78 -0.81
C GLY A 60 -0.68 22.40 -0.18
N ARG A 61 -1.21 22.18 1.03
CA ARG A 61 -1.15 20.88 1.70
C ARG A 61 -1.87 19.79 0.91
N LEU A 62 -3.05 20.10 0.35
CA LEU A 62 -3.79 19.15 -0.47
C LEU A 62 -3.00 18.77 -1.73
N TYR A 63 -2.35 19.75 -2.37
CA TYR A 63 -1.48 19.50 -3.52
C TYR A 63 -0.32 18.56 -3.16
N VAL A 64 0.34 18.78 -2.01
CA VAL A 64 1.41 17.91 -1.52
C VAL A 64 0.89 16.49 -1.26
N ALA A 65 -0.24 16.35 -0.56
CA ALA A 65 -0.83 15.04 -0.27
C ALA A 65 -1.22 14.28 -1.55
N LEU A 66 -1.80 14.96 -2.55
CA LEU A 66 -2.10 14.35 -3.85
C LEU A 66 -0.85 13.89 -4.59
N THR A 67 0.22 14.69 -4.52
CA THR A 67 1.50 14.32 -5.11
C THR A 67 2.12 13.13 -4.37
N HIS A 68 2.04 13.10 -3.04
CA HIS A 68 2.53 11.99 -2.22
C HIS A 68 1.79 10.68 -2.53
N LEU A 69 0.46 10.75 -2.72
CA LEU A 69 -0.35 9.62 -3.17
C LEU A 69 0.15 9.05 -4.51
N ASP A 70 0.44 9.91 -5.50
CA ASP A 70 0.97 9.48 -6.80
C ASP A 70 2.32 8.74 -6.68
N HIS A 71 3.16 9.16 -5.72
CA HIS A 71 4.45 8.52 -5.45
C HIS A 71 4.31 7.11 -4.85
N HIS A 72 3.19 6.77 -4.21
CA HIS A 72 2.96 5.44 -3.63
C HIS A 72 2.10 4.53 -4.52
N VAL A 73 1.10 5.08 -5.22
CA VAL A 73 0.21 4.30 -6.09
C VAL A 73 0.98 3.64 -7.24
N LYS A 74 1.87 4.37 -7.92
CA LYS A 74 2.62 3.82 -9.06
C LYS A 74 3.55 2.67 -8.65
N PRO A 75 4.37 2.78 -7.59
CA PRO A 75 5.14 1.65 -7.07
C PRO A 75 4.28 0.49 -6.58
N ALA A 76 3.14 0.75 -5.92
CA ALA A 76 2.24 -0.29 -5.46
C ALA A 76 1.73 -1.16 -6.61
N ILE A 77 1.28 -0.55 -7.72
CA ILE A 77 0.85 -1.28 -8.93
C ILE A 77 1.99 -2.16 -9.46
N LYS A 78 3.20 -1.59 -9.59
CA LYS A 78 4.35 -2.32 -10.10
C LYS A 78 4.76 -3.50 -9.19
N GLU A 79 4.64 -3.33 -7.88
CA GLU A 79 4.94 -4.39 -6.92
C GLU A 79 3.84 -5.45 -6.90
N TRP A 80 2.57 -5.05 -7.06
CA TRP A 80 1.45 -5.96 -7.25
C TRP A 80 1.66 -6.85 -8.48
N ASP A 81 2.03 -6.28 -9.63
CA ASP A 81 2.32 -7.06 -10.85
C ASP A 81 3.39 -8.12 -10.59
N ARG A 82 4.47 -7.77 -9.86
CA ARG A 82 5.53 -8.72 -9.48
C ARG A 82 5.07 -9.80 -8.51
N VAL A 83 4.16 -9.47 -7.60
CA VAL A 83 3.58 -10.43 -6.65
C VAL A 83 2.75 -11.45 -7.42
N VAL A 84 1.92 -10.99 -8.36
CA VAL A 84 1.10 -11.85 -9.23
C VAL A 84 1.97 -12.71 -10.14
N ASP A 85 2.99 -12.15 -10.80
CA ASP A 85 3.90 -12.89 -11.69
C ASP A 85 4.64 -14.05 -11.00
N ARG A 86 4.76 -14.01 -9.67
CA ARG A 86 5.42 -15.06 -8.87
C ARG A 86 4.46 -16.12 -8.33
N MET A 87 3.16 -15.90 -8.48
CA MET A 87 2.18 -16.90 -8.11
C MET A 87 2.24 -18.05 -9.12
N PRO A 88 2.25 -19.31 -8.67
CA PRO A 88 2.22 -20.45 -9.57
C PRO A 88 0.90 -20.44 -10.33
N ASP A 89 0.98 -20.56 -11.65
CA ASP A 89 -0.15 -20.97 -12.47
C ASP A 89 -0.57 -22.38 -12.01
N GLU A 90 -1.86 -22.59 -11.77
CA GLU A 90 -2.44 -23.85 -11.29
C GLU A 90 -2.02 -25.10 -12.09
#